data_AF-A0A9E1WV67-F1
#
_entry.id   AF-A0A9E1WV67-F1
#
_cell.length_a   1.000
_cell.length_b   1.000
_cell.length_c   1.000
_cell.angle_alpha   90.00
_cell.angle_beta   90.00
_cell.angle_gamma   90.00
#
_symmetry.space_group_name_H-M   'P 1'
#
loop_
_entity.id
_entity.type
_entity.pdbx_description
1 polymer ?
#
loop_
_entity_poly.entity_id
_entity_poly.type
_entity_poly.pdbx_seq_one_letter_code
_entity_poly.pdbx_strand_id
1 'polypeptide(L)'
;MGIFILRQLGVMLLTALCLTFIVFFLTNLYPNLEKLAKTQGNFRMSEEEVQSWLEPRGYTDPMLVKYGRWLGVVPGWINEYAEGKVTGKCFKSDTAVDDRRTFCGVLQGDWGFSLVFKDDVGGLVATRL
;
A
#
# COMPACT_ATOMS: atom_id res chain seq x y z
N MET A 1 -17.22 -9.26 33.93
CA MET A 1 -16.78 -10.07 32.78
C MET A 1 -16.40 -9.23 31.56
N GLY A 2 -17.11 -8.15 31.20
CA GLY A 2 -16.79 -7.33 30.00
C GLY A 2 -15.40 -6.67 29.99
N ILE A 3 -14.91 -6.15 31.12
CA ILE A 3 -13.56 -5.55 31.23
C ILE A 3 -12.45 -6.58 30.94
N PHE A 4 -12.65 -7.83 31.34
CA PHE A 4 -11.69 -8.91 31.08
C PHE A 4 -11.60 -9.22 29.58
N ILE A 5 -12.76 -9.31 28.91
CA ILE A 5 -12.85 -9.56 27.46
C ILE A 5 -12.25 -8.38 26.69
N LEU A 6 -12.58 -7.13 27.06
CA LEU A 6 -12.04 -5.95 26.39
C LEU A 6 -10.52 -5.86 26.53
N ARG A 7 -9.96 -6.17 27.72
CA ARG A 7 -8.51 -6.19 27.93
C ARG A 7 -7.84 -7.25 27.07
N GLN A 8 -8.40 -8.46 27.02
CA GLN A 8 -7.84 -9.56 26.25
C GLN A 8 -7.87 -9.28 24.74
N LEU A 9 -9.02 -8.83 24.23
CA LEU A 9 -9.16 -8.44 22.83
C LEU A 9 -8.24 -7.28 22.47
N GLY A 10 -8.11 -6.28 23.35
CA GLY A 10 -7.19 -5.16 23.15
C GLY A 10 -5.73 -5.61 23.04
N VAL A 11 -5.27 -6.50 23.92
CA VAL A 11 -3.91 -7.05 23.86
C VAL A 11 -3.71 -7.87 22.59
N MET A 12 -4.67 -8.73 22.22
CA MET A 12 -4.59 -9.52 20.98
C MET A 12 -4.49 -8.62 19.75
N LEU A 13 -5.36 -7.61 19.63
CA LEU A 13 -5.33 -6.67 18.50
C LEU A 13 -4.03 -5.86 18.46
N LEU A 14 -3.53 -5.40 19.62
CA LEU A 14 -2.27 -4.68 19.69
C LEU A 14 -1.10 -5.56 19.24
N THR A 15 -1.04 -6.81 19.71
CA THR A 15 0.01 -7.76 19.28
C THR A 15 -0.06 -8.04 17.79
N ALA A 16 -1.25 -8.24 17.23
CA ALA A 16 -1.44 -8.43 15.80
C ALA A 16 -0.96 -7.20 15.02
N LEU A 17 -1.37 -5.99 15.44
CA LEU A 17 -0.98 -4.73 14.80
C LEU A 17 0.54 -4.48 14.85
N CYS A 18 1.20 -4.84 15.96
CA CYS A 18 2.65 -4.76 16.07
C CYS A 18 3.35 -5.74 15.11
N LEU A 19 2.88 -6.99 15.05
CA LEU A 19 3.47 -8.00 14.15
C LEU A 19 3.26 -7.62 12.67
N THR A 20 2.06 -7.15 12.30
CA THR A 20 1.80 -6.69 10.93
C THR A 20 2.67 -5.48 10.57
N PHE A 21 2.87 -4.54 11.51
CA PHE A 21 3.76 -3.41 11.29
C PHE A 21 5.22 -3.84 11.09
N ILE A 22 5.73 -4.79 11.88
CA ILE A 22 7.10 -5.30 11.73
C ILE A 22 7.29 -5.94 10.35
N VAL A 23 6.37 -6.82 9.94
CA VAL A 23 6.43 -7.45 8.61
C VAL A 23 6.32 -6.41 7.50
N PHE A 24 5.43 -5.43 7.64
CA PHE A 24 5.29 -4.33 6.70
C PHE A 24 6.58 -3.52 6.58
N PHE A 25 7.21 -3.18 7.71
CA PHE A 25 8.48 -2.46 7.76
C PHE A 25 9.58 -3.20 7.00
N LEU A 26 9.77 -4.50 7.30
CA LEU A 26 10.80 -5.32 6.68
C LEU A 26 10.59 -5.45 5.16
N THR A 27 9.34 -5.54 4.71
CA THR A 27 9.00 -5.66 3.28
C THR A 27 9.10 -4.32 2.53
N ASN A 28 8.92 -3.18 3.22
CA ASN A 28 8.97 -1.83 2.65
C ASN A 28 10.30 -1.10 2.87
N LEU A 29 11.37 -1.82 3.22
CA LEU A 29 12.72 -1.28 3.23
C LEU A 29 13.16 -0.87 1.82
N TYR A 30 13.96 0.20 1.74
CA TYR A 30 14.42 0.76 0.46
C TYR A 30 15.04 -0.29 -0.49
N PRO A 31 15.92 -1.21 -0.05
CA PRO A 31 16.49 -2.22 -0.95
C PRO A 31 15.45 -3.17 -1.58
N ASN A 32 14.31 -3.41 -0.89
CA ASN A 32 13.23 -4.22 -1.44
C ASN A 32 12.39 -3.42 -2.46
N LEU A 33 12.21 -2.13 -2.20
CA LEU A 33 11.52 -1.21 -3.10
C LEU A 33 12.33 -0.93 -4.38
N GLU A 34 13.65 -0.83 -4.28
CA GLU A 34 14.53 -0.72 -5.44
C GLU A 34 14.44 -1.96 -6.34
N LYS A 35 14.47 -3.16 -5.74
CA LYS A 35 14.25 -4.42 -6.48
C LYS A 35 12.87 -4.43 -7.15
N LEU A 36 11.83 -3.95 -6.46
CA LEU A 36 10.50 -3.81 -7.04
C LEU A 36 10.53 -2.89 -8.26
N ALA A 37 11.11 -1.69 -8.16
CA ALA A 37 11.18 -0.74 -9.27
C ALA A 37 11.92 -1.34 -10.48
N LYS A 38 13.08 -1.97 -10.27
CA LYS A 38 13.88 -2.60 -11.32
C LYS A 38 13.17 -3.78 -12.00
N THR A 39 12.37 -4.55 -11.26
CA THR A 39 11.58 -5.66 -11.83
C THR A 39 10.35 -5.19 -12.61
N GLN A 40 9.78 -4.03 -12.26
CA GLN A 40 8.61 -3.46 -12.95
C GLN A 40 8.99 -2.57 -14.15
N GLY A 41 10.14 -1.91 -14.08
CA GLY A 41 10.67 -1.09 -15.17
C GLY A 41 11.74 -1.84 -15.96
N ASN A 42 13.00 -1.45 -15.75
CA ASN A 42 14.16 -2.04 -16.41
C ASN A 42 15.23 -2.40 -15.37
N PHE A 43 15.83 -3.58 -15.49
CA PHE A 43 16.89 -4.04 -14.58
C PHE A 43 18.12 -3.12 -14.56
N ARG A 44 18.31 -2.30 -15.60
CA ARG A 44 19.43 -1.37 -15.75
C ARG A 44 19.12 0.05 -15.27
N MET A 45 18.00 0.27 -14.58
CA MET A 45 17.63 1.60 -14.06
C MET A 45 18.71 2.14 -13.12
N SER A 46 19.07 3.42 -13.30
CA SER A 46 19.91 4.18 -12.38
C SER A 46 19.17 4.45 -11.06
N GLU A 47 19.88 4.94 -10.04
CA GLU A 47 19.27 5.28 -8.76
C GLU A 47 18.25 6.42 -8.90
N GLU A 48 18.53 7.40 -9.76
CA GLU A 48 17.61 8.50 -10.08
C GLU A 48 16.34 7.99 -10.78
N GLU A 49 16.49 7.03 -11.69
CA GLU A 49 15.36 6.39 -12.36
C GLU A 49 14.51 5.57 -11.37
N VAL A 50 15.14 4.89 -10.40
CA VAL A 50 14.42 4.18 -9.32
C VAL A 50 13.63 5.16 -8.47
N GLN A 51 14.22 6.28 -8.06
CA GLN A 51 13.54 7.30 -7.26
C GLN A 51 12.35 7.90 -8.01
N SER A 52 12.53 8.27 -9.27
CA SER A 52 11.43 8.79 -10.10
C SER A 52 10.31 7.78 -10.34
N TRP A 53 10.57 6.47 -10.16
CA TRP A 53 9.52 5.45 -10.16
C TRP A 53 8.84 5.32 -8.78
N LEU A 54 9.59 5.40 -7.69
CA LEU A 54 9.11 5.18 -6.32
C LEU A 54 8.34 6.36 -5.73
N GLU A 55 8.86 7.57 -5.91
CA GLU A 55 8.32 8.81 -5.34
C GLU A 55 6.87 9.10 -5.75
N PRO A 56 6.50 9.10 -7.05
CA PRO A 56 5.11 9.34 -7.47
C PRO A 56 4.17 8.17 -7.14
N ARG A 57 4.64 7.13 -6.45
CA ARG A 57 3.81 6.03 -5.93
C ARG A 57 3.76 6.03 -4.40
N GLY A 58 4.30 7.06 -3.75
CA GLY A 58 4.30 7.22 -2.30
C GLY A 58 5.17 6.18 -1.56
N TYR A 59 6.11 5.53 -2.26
CA TYR A 59 7.01 4.55 -1.64
C TYR A 59 8.12 5.19 -0.79
N THR A 60 8.43 6.47 -1.06
CA THR A 60 9.41 7.29 -0.33
C THR A 60 8.82 7.99 0.89
N ASP A 61 7.50 7.92 1.09
CA ASP A 61 6.83 8.56 2.22
C ASP A 61 7.21 7.96 3.59
N PRO A 62 7.03 8.72 4.69
CA PRO A 62 7.30 8.22 6.03
C PRO A 62 6.62 6.87 6.29
N MET A 63 7.33 5.96 6.95
CA MET A 63 6.88 4.57 7.10
C MET A 63 5.49 4.43 7.73
N LEU A 64 5.19 5.24 8.75
CA LEU A 64 3.88 5.25 9.41
C LEU A 64 2.76 5.72 8.46
N VAL A 65 3.06 6.64 7.54
CA VAL A 65 2.11 7.10 6.52
C VAL A 65 1.84 5.98 5.53
N LYS A 66 2.87 5.28 5.05
CA LYS A 66 2.71 4.11 4.16
C LYS A 66 1.87 3.02 4.81
N TYR A 67 2.15 2.70 6.06
CA TYR A 67 1.39 1.70 6.82
C TYR A 67 -0.05 2.14 7.06
N GLY A 68 -0.28 3.39 7.47
CA GLY A 68 -1.61 3.96 7.67
C GLY A 68 -2.44 3.97 6.39
N ARG A 69 -1.82 4.25 5.24
CA ARG A 69 -2.47 4.11 3.94
C ARG A 69 -2.79 2.66 3.61
N TRP A 70 -1.89 1.71 3.87
CA TRP A 70 -2.16 0.28 3.63
C TRP A 70 -3.34 -0.22 4.49
N LEU A 71 -3.37 0.15 5.77
CA LEU A 71 -4.54 -0.10 6.64
C LEU A 71 -5.80 0.63 6.15
N GLY A 72 -5.62 1.80 5.54
CA GLY A 72 -6.69 2.65 5.03
C GLY A 72 -7.22 3.68 6.03
N VAL A 73 -6.41 4.03 7.04
CA VAL A 73 -6.73 5.07 8.04
C VAL A 73 -6.16 6.45 7.67
N VAL A 74 -5.33 6.52 6.63
CA VAL A 74 -4.72 7.74 6.09
C VAL A 74 -5.10 7.86 4.61
N PRO A 75 -5.32 9.08 4.08
CA PRO A 75 -5.63 9.30 2.67
C PRO A 75 -4.54 8.74 1.74
N GLY A 76 -4.97 8.17 0.61
CA GLY A 76 -4.09 7.75 -0.46
C GLY A 76 -3.27 8.91 -1.02
N TRP A 77 -2.09 8.63 -1.55
CA TRP A 77 -1.33 9.62 -2.32
C TRP A 77 -2.04 9.92 -3.64
N ILE A 78 -1.84 11.13 -4.15
CA ILE A 78 -2.35 11.61 -5.44
C ILE A 78 -1.18 12.25 -6.15
N ASN A 79 -0.97 11.91 -7.42
CA ASN A 79 0.07 12.46 -8.25
C ASN A 79 -0.48 12.84 -9.62
N GLU A 80 0.04 13.94 -10.16
CA GLU A 80 -0.30 14.46 -11.47
C GLU A 80 0.89 14.24 -12.41
N TYR A 81 0.65 13.59 -13.54
CA TYR A 81 1.67 13.43 -14.59
C TYR A 81 1.62 14.59 -15.57
N ALA A 82 2.72 14.83 -16.28
CA ALA A 82 2.89 15.91 -17.25
C ALA A 82 1.81 15.98 -18.36
N GLU A 83 1.09 14.87 -18.60
CA GLU A 83 -0.03 14.78 -19.54
C GLU A 83 -1.40 15.21 -18.93
N GLY A 84 -1.42 15.79 -17.72
CA GLY A 84 -2.65 16.13 -17.00
C GLY A 84 -3.40 14.92 -16.41
N LYS A 85 -2.80 13.72 -16.49
CA LYS A 85 -3.36 12.49 -15.92
C LYS A 85 -3.12 12.48 -14.41
N VAL A 86 -4.20 12.62 -13.65
CA VAL A 86 -4.18 12.46 -12.19
C VAL A 86 -4.38 10.98 -11.85
N THR A 87 -3.45 10.40 -11.11
CA THR A 87 -3.60 9.06 -10.54
C THR A 87 -3.47 9.13 -9.02
N GLY A 88 -4.07 8.18 -8.31
CA GLY A 88 -3.85 8.04 -6.88
C GLY A 88 -3.65 6.59 -6.48
N LYS A 89 -3.40 6.38 -5.19
CA LYS A 89 -3.38 5.02 -4.63
C LYS A 89 -4.72 4.31 -4.84
N CYS A 90 -5.82 5.04 -4.64
CA CYS A 90 -7.18 4.50 -4.54
C CYS A 90 -8.00 4.59 -5.82
N PHE A 91 -7.45 5.17 -6.87
CA PHE A 91 -8.13 5.34 -8.15
C PHE A 91 -7.10 5.39 -9.28
N LYS A 92 -7.50 4.92 -10.45
CA LYS A 92 -6.72 4.99 -11.68
C LYS A 92 -7.08 6.28 -12.44
N SER A 93 -6.27 6.64 -13.43
CA SER A 93 -6.49 7.85 -14.23
C SER A 93 -7.79 7.84 -15.05
N ASP A 94 -8.36 6.66 -15.31
CA ASP A 94 -9.63 6.44 -16.01
C ASP A 94 -10.85 6.52 -15.08
N THR A 95 -10.66 6.60 -13.76
CA THR A 95 -11.76 6.67 -12.79
C THR A 95 -12.40 8.06 -12.81
N ALA A 96 -13.73 8.10 -12.98
CA ALA A 96 -14.52 9.33 -12.94
C ALA A 96 -14.31 10.07 -11.62
N VAL A 97 -14.30 11.42 -11.66
CA VAL A 97 -13.94 12.26 -10.51
C VAL A 97 -14.84 11.99 -9.30
N ASP A 98 -16.15 11.79 -9.53
CA ASP A 98 -17.13 11.55 -8.49
C ASP A 98 -16.97 10.19 -7.78
N ASP A 99 -16.32 9.22 -8.42
CA ASP A 99 -16.08 7.88 -7.88
C ASP A 99 -14.70 7.74 -7.19
N ARG A 100 -13.88 8.79 -7.18
CA ARG A 100 -12.52 8.76 -6.62
C ARG A 100 -12.58 8.72 -5.09
N ARG A 101 -12.25 7.56 -4.52
CA ARG A 101 -12.16 7.39 -3.07
C ARG A 101 -10.89 8.02 -2.50
N THR A 102 -11.03 8.71 -1.37
CA THR A 102 -9.90 9.25 -0.60
C THR A 102 -9.18 8.17 0.22
N PHE A 103 -9.94 7.20 0.74
CA PHE A 103 -9.46 6.12 1.58
C PHE A 103 -9.65 4.76 0.90
N CYS A 104 -8.59 3.97 0.91
CA CYS A 104 -8.58 2.59 0.44
C CYS A 104 -7.51 1.83 1.24
N GLY A 105 -7.85 0.64 1.73
CA GLY A 105 -6.95 -0.20 2.50
C GLY A 105 -7.70 -1.37 3.12
N VAL A 106 -6.97 -2.15 3.94
CA VAL A 106 -7.46 -3.41 4.48
C VAL A 106 -8.77 -3.24 5.25
N LEU A 107 -8.91 -2.14 6.01
CA LEU A 107 -10.13 -1.87 6.79
C LEU A 107 -11.34 -1.52 5.92
N GLN A 108 -11.13 -1.11 4.67
CA GLN A 108 -12.19 -0.86 3.68
C GLN A 108 -12.40 -2.06 2.74
N GLY A 109 -11.75 -3.20 2.99
CA GLY A 109 -11.82 -4.40 2.15
C GLY A 109 -10.93 -4.36 0.90
N ASP A 110 -10.06 -3.36 0.79
CA ASP A 110 -9.07 -3.28 -0.28
C ASP A 110 -7.72 -3.84 0.20
N TRP A 111 -7.39 -5.03 -0.28
CA TRP A 111 -6.14 -5.73 0.06
C TRP A 111 -4.97 -5.34 -0.84
N GLY A 112 -5.21 -4.45 -1.81
CA GLY A 112 -4.23 -3.99 -2.78
C GLY A 112 -4.15 -4.86 -4.03
N PHE A 113 -3.23 -4.47 -4.92
CA PHE A 113 -2.99 -5.06 -6.22
C PHE A 113 -1.62 -5.74 -6.29
N SER A 114 -1.55 -6.95 -6.85
CA SER A 114 -0.29 -7.66 -7.03
C SER A 114 0.43 -7.21 -8.29
N LEU A 115 1.64 -6.65 -8.15
CA LEU A 115 2.50 -6.30 -9.28
C LEU A 115 3.15 -7.53 -9.98
N VAL A 116 3.09 -8.71 -9.35
CA VAL A 116 3.60 -9.96 -9.91
C VAL A 116 2.50 -10.67 -10.72
N PHE A 117 1.32 -10.83 -10.12
CA PHE A 117 0.20 -11.52 -10.76
C PHE A 117 -0.67 -10.60 -11.62
N LYS A 118 -0.49 -9.28 -11.50
CA LYS A 118 -1.28 -8.24 -12.19
C LYS A 118 -2.78 -8.37 -11.92
N ASP A 119 -3.13 -8.70 -10.68
CA ASP A 119 -4.50 -8.96 -10.24
C ASP A 119 -4.71 -8.53 -8.78
N ASP A 120 -5.96 -8.40 -8.37
CA ASP A 120 -6.35 -8.00 -7.02
C ASP A 120 -6.01 -9.07 -5.99
N VAL A 121 -5.35 -8.67 -4.90
CA VAL A 121 -4.84 -9.61 -3.89
C VAL A 121 -5.97 -10.38 -3.23
N GLY A 122 -7.14 -9.76 -3.02
CA GLY A 122 -8.30 -10.42 -2.41
C GLY A 122 -8.75 -11.66 -3.19
N GLY A 123 -8.84 -11.57 -4.52
CA GLY A 123 -9.21 -12.71 -5.38
C GLY A 123 -8.15 -13.81 -5.39
N LEU A 124 -6.88 -13.41 -5.42
CA LEU A 124 -5.75 -14.35 -5.39
C LEU A 124 -5.67 -15.15 -4.09
N VAL A 125 -5.90 -14.48 -2.95
CA VAL A 125 -5.91 -15.09 -1.62
C VAL A 125 -7.08 -16.07 -1.51
N ALA A 126 -8.28 -15.70 -1.95
CA ALA A 126 -9.45 -16.58 -1.92
C ALA A 126 -9.31 -17.83 -2.80
N THR A 127 -8.56 -17.73 -3.91
CA THR A 127 -8.37 -18.85 -4.84
C THR A 127 -7.31 -19.84 -4.34
N ARG A 128 -6.38 -19.41 -3.48
CA ARG A 128 -5.20 -20.19 -3.08
C ARG A 128 -5.16 -20.61 -1.60
N LEU A 129 -6.10 -20.12 -0.79
CA LEU A 129 -6.38 -20.63 0.56
C LEU A 129 -7.37 -21.81 0.51
#